data_AF-A0A6H2DQK4-F1
#
_entry.id   AF-A0A6H2DQK4-F1
#
_cell.length_a   1.000
_cell.length_b   1.000
_cell.length_c   1.000
_cell.angle_alpha   90.00
_cell.angle_beta   90.00
_cell.angle_gamma   90.00
#
_symmetry.space_group_name_H-M   'P 1'
#
loop_
_entity.id
_entity.type
_entity.pdbx_description
1 polymer ?
#
loop_
_entity_poly.entity_id
_entity_poly.type
_entity_poly.pdbx_seq_one_letter_code
_entity_poly.pdbx_strand_id
1 'polypeptide(L)'
;MKVNKKYFSVLFLPLFSSLLLSSCSEVSTFYTSSPTVQKKDSNSIEQLLNNIYIDKQDQKQTYIFQQNTLDKNKQLEELKYSFSLYNPSLFKINTKISPNLDFLAKQTIYNNFSNNWLFILRNIKNFEFAFNPYSFSYSPYSGEKEDFGNQEDKFLKIKNENFSFIKKEIVTENNYWTEQNIYYLIFDKNKILRLWTFERNQQIFARFDFDLFIYKDNPNFIISFIDDIHNEILSYSTETQSEEISNILSDLRKSEEQEIKTVLDTNKQSEKKDSNTDQNVEEQIKNIQSSYNQTIDKVTQQINKKYLENKITQEESKYNILKNNYYFSLNQKINNLNNKWHFEKFSFRNIDSETLQISKNQEEKNNNNEEKWSKFLNNDAILNLLNIVFNNLAEKESYINSQKFLDSKIYSKLIKSYLFYYNHLNTNPDGNPYAYLVSQEKIKNLFSKNWLWFLFYLNKAYFMRTINPIDSVDSQLDELQKDNSESSGFYSPTSNVFSDLVYKKVEDNFDKPLSQTKEYFKKYSILLQNEDKFVFSIEVIHTYNNLKNKIKNTIVTLSPYIFIVNTTNDSEQNNLNLNDLAKLIFAGSTNNVKKFNLTKKNIKFFKNLTFKSHLFIFSDFFYKNKEK
;
A
#
# COMPACT_ATOMS: atom_id res chain seq x y z
N MET A 1 15.89 -66.79 -56.90
CA MET A 1 14.46 -67.12 -57.06
C MET A 1 13.66 -65.99 -56.41
N LYS A 2 12.99 -65.17 -57.24
CA LYS A 2 12.12 -64.05 -56.84
C LYS A 2 10.78 -64.62 -56.36
N VAL A 3 10.25 -64.14 -55.23
CA VAL A 3 8.80 -63.89 -55.08
C VAL A 3 8.61 -62.65 -54.20
N ASN A 4 8.10 -61.60 -54.86
CA ASN A 4 7.42 -60.45 -54.26
C ASN A 4 6.10 -60.87 -53.61
N LYS A 5 5.67 -60.19 -52.54
CA LYS A 5 4.33 -59.60 -52.46
C LYS A 5 4.27 -58.47 -51.41
N LYS A 6 3.72 -57.35 -51.87
CA LYS A 6 3.53 -56.07 -51.18
C LYS A 6 2.14 -56.02 -50.51
N TYR A 7 2.01 -55.03 -49.61
CA TYR A 7 0.80 -54.40 -49.03
C TYR A 7 0.09 -55.22 -47.94
N PHE A 8 -0.33 -54.68 -46.79
CA PHE A 8 -1.13 -53.45 -46.61
C PHE A 8 -0.92 -52.84 -45.19
N SER A 9 -1.14 -51.53 -45.11
CA SER A 9 -1.09 -50.63 -43.95
C SER A 9 -2.07 -50.91 -42.80
N VAL A 10 -1.65 -50.70 -41.54
CA VAL A 10 -2.45 -50.02 -40.50
C VAL A 10 -1.52 -49.21 -39.60
N LEU A 11 -1.72 -47.89 -39.62
CA LEU A 11 -1.24 -46.90 -38.66
C LEU A 11 -1.88 -47.13 -37.29
N PHE A 12 -1.10 -47.16 -36.21
CA PHE A 12 -1.55 -46.75 -34.87
C PHE A 12 -0.35 -46.48 -33.95
N LEU A 13 -0.12 -45.21 -33.63
CA LEU A 13 0.63 -44.68 -32.48
C LEU A 13 0.03 -43.28 -32.20
N PRO A 14 0.08 -42.72 -30.98
CA PRO A 14 0.42 -43.29 -29.67
C PRO A 14 -0.65 -42.98 -28.58
N LEU A 15 -0.84 -43.88 -27.60
CA LEU A 15 -1.49 -43.50 -26.35
C LEU A 15 -0.43 -42.90 -25.42
N PHE A 16 -0.45 -41.56 -25.32
CA PHE A 16 0.24 -40.82 -24.27
C PHE A 16 -0.31 -41.25 -22.91
N SER A 17 0.45 -42.08 -22.19
CA SER A 17 0.22 -42.32 -20.77
C SER A 17 0.55 -41.04 -20.01
N SER A 18 -0.45 -40.49 -19.36
CA SER A 18 -0.41 -39.43 -18.37
C SER A 18 0.69 -39.66 -17.32
N LEU A 19 1.75 -38.86 -17.39
CA LEU A 19 2.67 -38.64 -16.28
C LEU A 19 1.91 -37.86 -15.20
N LEU A 20 1.40 -38.59 -14.20
CA LEU A 20 0.98 -38.01 -12.93
C LEU A 20 2.25 -37.56 -12.20
N LEU A 21 2.57 -36.27 -12.27
CA LEU A 21 3.54 -35.63 -11.40
C LEU A 21 2.97 -35.60 -9.98
N SER A 22 3.23 -36.62 -9.19
CA SER A 22 3.00 -36.59 -7.75
C SER A 22 4.00 -35.63 -7.12
N SER A 23 3.58 -34.41 -6.77
CA SER A 23 4.40 -33.51 -5.95
C SER A 23 4.51 -34.12 -4.54
N CYS A 24 5.67 -34.70 -4.21
CA CYS A 24 5.98 -35.08 -2.84
C CYS A 24 6.12 -33.79 -2.02
N SER A 25 5.15 -33.52 -1.15
CA SER A 25 5.29 -32.48 -0.12
C SER A 25 5.80 -33.14 1.15
N GLU A 26 7.00 -32.77 1.59
CA GLU A 26 7.48 -33.15 2.91
C GLU A 26 6.79 -32.28 3.97
N VAL A 27 5.95 -32.90 4.79
CA VAL A 27 5.36 -32.28 5.99
C VAL A 27 6.18 -32.75 7.19
N SER A 28 7.02 -31.89 7.76
CA SER A 28 7.82 -32.23 8.94
C SER A 28 7.05 -31.95 10.24
N THR A 29 6.91 -32.95 11.12
CA THR A 29 6.44 -32.80 12.50
C THR A 29 7.21 -33.73 13.44
N PHE A 30 8.15 -33.23 14.26
CA PHE A 30 8.82 -34.05 15.28
C PHE A 30 9.15 -33.25 16.56
N TYR A 31 8.87 -33.86 17.71
CA TYR A 31 9.19 -33.41 19.08
C TYR A 31 10.33 -34.26 19.66
N THR A 32 11.31 -33.65 20.35
CA THR A 32 11.98 -34.20 21.55
C THR A 32 12.81 -33.13 22.30
N SER A 33 13.00 -33.37 23.61
CA SER A 33 13.41 -32.51 24.74
C SER A 33 14.94 -32.43 25.04
N SER A 34 15.55 -31.23 25.20
CA SER A 34 15.97 -30.50 26.44
C SER A 34 17.49 -30.60 26.78
N PRO A 35 18.13 -29.68 27.53
CA PRO A 35 18.41 -28.29 27.15
C PRO A 35 19.87 -27.83 27.41
N THR A 36 20.32 -26.80 26.68
CA THR A 36 21.28 -25.80 27.18
C THR A 36 20.82 -24.41 26.76
N VAL A 37 21.04 -23.43 27.63
CA VAL A 37 20.47 -22.08 27.58
C VAL A 37 21.01 -21.30 26.37
N GLN A 38 20.22 -21.25 25.30
CA GLN A 38 20.22 -20.18 24.30
C GLN A 38 18.78 -19.66 24.21
N LYS A 39 18.59 -18.37 23.90
CA LYS A 39 17.25 -17.78 23.70
C LYS A 39 16.49 -18.71 22.75
N LYS A 40 15.46 -19.37 23.28
CA LYS A 40 14.69 -20.39 22.57
C LYS A 40 13.90 -19.71 21.45
N ASP A 41 14.54 -19.56 20.30
CA ASP A 41 13.83 -19.34 19.04
C ASP A 41 12.73 -20.42 18.96
N SER A 42 11.54 -20.05 18.47
CA SER A 42 10.48 -21.03 18.28
C SER A 42 11.01 -22.15 17.38
N ASN A 43 10.74 -23.41 17.76
CA ASN A 43 11.18 -24.60 17.03
C ASN A 43 10.98 -24.47 15.51
N SER A 44 9.91 -23.80 15.09
CA SER A 44 9.56 -23.50 13.69
C SER A 44 10.60 -22.66 12.93
N ILE A 45 11.16 -21.60 13.54
CA ILE A 45 12.13 -20.71 12.86
C ILE A 45 13.45 -21.44 12.63
N GLU A 46 13.93 -22.17 13.63
CA GLU A 46 15.15 -22.95 13.51
C GLU A 46 15.01 -24.05 12.46
N GLN A 47 13.87 -24.75 12.45
CA GLN A 47 13.53 -25.74 11.41
C GLN A 47 13.50 -25.14 10.02
N LEU A 48 12.86 -23.97 9.85
CA LEU A 48 12.82 -23.26 8.58
C LEU A 48 14.23 -22.88 8.12
N LEU A 49 15.06 -22.32 9.00
CA LEU A 49 16.45 -21.95 8.67
C LEU A 49 17.31 -23.17 8.33
N ASN A 50 17.14 -24.29 9.04
CA ASN A 50 17.82 -25.55 8.71
C ASN A 50 17.43 -26.06 7.32
N ASN A 51 16.16 -25.89 6.92
CA ASN A 51 15.67 -26.33 5.63
C ASN A 51 16.09 -25.39 4.48
N ILE A 52 16.13 -24.07 4.73
CA ILE A 52 16.59 -23.09 3.73
C ILE A 52 18.09 -23.24 3.47
N TYR A 53 18.90 -23.36 4.52
CA TYR A 53 20.37 -23.41 4.43
C TYR A 53 20.92 -24.83 4.55
N ILE A 54 20.24 -25.81 3.95
CA ILE A 54 20.75 -27.20 3.87
C ILE A 54 22.17 -27.16 3.29
N ASP A 55 23.10 -27.78 4.01
CA ASP A 55 24.53 -27.87 3.69
C ASP A 55 25.28 -26.52 3.56
N LYS A 56 24.67 -25.40 3.99
CA LYS A 56 25.23 -24.03 3.91
C LYS A 56 25.31 -23.37 5.29
N GLN A 57 25.86 -24.09 6.27
CA GLN A 57 25.86 -23.67 7.67
C GLN A 57 26.57 -22.32 7.91
N ASP A 58 27.67 -22.04 7.23
CA ASP A 58 28.39 -20.77 7.38
C ASP A 58 27.56 -19.57 6.91
N GLN A 59 26.81 -19.73 5.81
CA GLN A 59 25.88 -18.71 5.33
C GLN A 59 24.73 -18.50 6.31
N LYS A 60 24.17 -19.59 6.84
CA LYS A 60 23.12 -19.54 7.87
C LYS A 60 23.58 -18.73 9.09
N GLN A 61 24.76 -19.03 9.64
CA GLN A 61 25.28 -18.36 10.83
C GLN A 61 25.59 -16.88 10.56
N THR A 62 26.19 -16.59 9.40
CA THR A 62 26.45 -15.20 8.96
C THR A 62 25.15 -14.41 8.86
N TYR A 63 24.12 -15.00 8.24
CA TYR A 63 22.82 -14.37 8.11
C TYR A 63 22.15 -14.13 9.47
N ILE A 64 22.11 -15.14 10.34
CA ILE A 64 21.55 -15.01 11.71
C ILE A 64 22.28 -13.92 12.48
N PHE A 65 23.60 -13.85 12.40
CA PHE A 65 24.39 -12.80 13.03
C PHE A 65 23.98 -11.41 12.53
N GLN A 66 23.91 -11.19 11.22
CA GLN A 66 23.45 -9.94 10.63
C GLN A 66 22.06 -9.55 11.14
N GLN A 67 21.12 -10.50 11.17
CA GLN A 67 19.75 -10.25 11.64
C GLN A 67 19.68 -9.94 13.13
N ASN A 68 20.57 -10.52 13.96
CA ASN A 68 20.66 -10.23 15.39
C ASN A 68 21.25 -8.86 15.70
N THR A 69 21.98 -8.25 14.76
CA THR A 69 22.58 -6.90 14.93
C THR A 69 21.62 -5.76 14.59
N LEU A 70 20.45 -6.05 14.00
CA LEU A 70 19.47 -5.04 13.66
C LEU A 70 18.85 -4.40 14.92
N ASP A 71 18.77 -3.07 14.95
CA ASP A 71 18.00 -2.36 15.97
C ASP A 71 16.51 -2.56 15.70
N LYS A 72 15.86 -3.33 16.58
CA LYS A 72 14.45 -3.66 16.44
C LYS A 72 13.55 -2.42 16.40
N ASN A 73 13.76 -1.44 17.27
CA ASN A 73 12.85 -0.31 17.36
C ASN A 73 12.98 0.57 16.12
N LYS A 74 14.23 0.84 15.71
CA LYS A 74 14.51 1.58 14.49
C LYS A 74 13.88 0.91 13.26
N GLN A 75 14.08 -0.40 13.08
CA GLN A 75 13.52 -1.11 11.93
C GLN A 75 11.99 -1.11 11.93
N LEU A 76 11.36 -1.26 13.09
CA LEU A 76 9.90 -1.17 13.20
C LEU A 76 9.39 0.25 12.89
N GLU A 77 10.08 1.30 13.31
CA GLU A 77 9.68 2.68 12.99
C GLU A 77 9.84 3.00 11.50
N GLU A 78 10.96 2.62 10.89
CA GLU A 78 11.22 2.78 9.45
C GLU A 78 10.17 2.07 8.60
N LEU A 79 9.82 0.83 8.94
CA LEU A 79 8.76 0.08 8.28
C LEU A 79 7.39 0.72 8.47
N LYS A 80 7.07 1.19 9.68
CA LYS A 80 5.80 1.85 9.97
C LYS A 80 5.63 3.12 9.13
N TYR A 81 6.69 3.92 9.04
CA TYR A 81 6.74 5.12 8.21
C TYR A 81 6.54 4.77 6.74
N SER A 82 7.27 3.76 6.27
CA SER A 82 7.19 3.31 4.88
C SER A 82 5.79 2.79 4.52
N PHE A 83 5.13 2.05 5.41
CA PHE A 83 3.75 1.59 5.19
C PHE A 83 2.71 2.70 5.22
N SER A 84 2.98 3.79 5.97
CA SER A 84 2.11 4.97 5.95
C SER A 84 2.15 5.67 4.60
N LEU A 85 3.31 5.67 3.93
CA LEU A 85 3.48 6.21 2.58
C LEU A 85 3.01 5.26 1.49
N TYR A 86 3.22 3.96 1.64
CA TYR A 86 3.03 3.00 0.56
C TYR A 86 2.31 1.72 0.97
N ASN A 87 1.37 1.24 0.14
CA ASN A 87 0.79 -0.10 0.31
C ASN A 87 1.69 -1.12 -0.43
N PRO A 88 2.34 -2.05 0.29
CA PRO A 88 3.23 -3.01 -0.34
C PRO A 88 2.52 -3.92 -1.36
N SER A 89 1.24 -4.24 -1.19
CA SER A 89 0.56 -5.09 -2.17
C SER A 89 0.24 -4.40 -3.50
N LEU A 90 0.59 -3.11 -3.62
CA LEU A 90 0.43 -2.33 -4.83
C LEU A 90 1.76 -1.88 -5.43
N PHE A 91 2.87 -2.57 -5.12
CA PHE A 91 4.20 -2.36 -5.74
C PHE A 91 4.08 -2.24 -7.26
N LYS A 92 4.05 -0.99 -7.75
CA LYS A 92 4.14 -0.61 -9.15
C LYS A 92 5.46 0.08 -9.37
N ILE A 93 6.08 -0.27 -10.50
CA ILE A 93 7.37 0.26 -10.90
C ILE A 93 7.14 1.64 -11.47
N ASN A 94 7.83 2.62 -10.91
CA ASN A 94 8.10 3.85 -11.63
C ASN A 94 9.55 3.77 -12.08
N THR A 95 9.77 3.56 -13.38
CA THR A 95 11.12 3.50 -13.98
C THR A 95 11.83 4.84 -13.94
N LYS A 96 11.09 5.93 -13.68
CA LYS A 96 11.68 7.23 -13.36
C LYS A 96 12.03 7.24 -11.88
N ILE A 97 13.31 6.96 -11.60
CA ILE A 97 13.93 7.14 -10.30
C ILE A 97 13.96 8.65 -10.01
N SER A 98 12.85 9.18 -9.52
CA SER A 98 12.89 10.41 -8.74
C SER A 98 13.10 9.96 -7.30
N PRO A 99 14.15 10.42 -6.60
CA PRO A 99 14.34 10.15 -5.18
C PRO A 99 13.25 10.92 -4.43
N ASN A 100 12.04 10.40 -4.42
CA ASN A 100 10.95 10.94 -3.62
C ASN A 100 10.70 10.00 -2.43
N LEU A 101 9.94 10.47 -1.44
CA LEU A 101 9.63 9.70 -0.23
C LEU A 101 8.96 8.34 -0.55
N ASP A 102 8.17 8.27 -1.62
CA ASP A 102 7.55 7.03 -2.10
C ASP A 102 8.61 5.98 -2.51
N PHE A 103 9.62 6.39 -3.26
CA PHE A 103 10.72 5.49 -3.65
C PHE A 103 11.51 4.96 -2.45
N LEU A 104 11.80 5.82 -1.46
CA LEU A 104 12.50 5.41 -0.24
C LEU A 104 11.66 4.45 0.61
N ALA A 105 10.36 4.70 0.74
CA ALA A 105 9.45 3.79 1.42
C ALA A 105 9.41 2.42 0.73
N LYS A 106 9.33 2.41 -0.60
CA LYS A 106 9.40 1.19 -1.43
C LYS A 106 10.69 0.41 -1.20
N GLN A 107 11.85 1.08 -1.21
CA GLN A 107 13.14 0.45 -0.93
C GLN A 107 13.22 -0.11 0.49
N THR A 108 12.75 0.65 1.49
CA THR A 108 12.77 0.23 2.90
C THR A 108 11.94 -1.03 3.11
N ILE A 109 10.73 -1.06 2.55
CA ILE A 109 9.87 -2.25 2.57
C ILE A 109 10.55 -3.41 1.82
N TYR A 110 11.01 -3.19 0.59
CA TYR A 110 11.64 -4.24 -0.20
C TYR A 110 12.86 -4.86 0.51
N ASN A 111 13.76 -4.02 1.02
CA ASN A 111 14.97 -4.46 1.74
C ASN A 111 14.60 -5.25 2.99
N ASN A 112 13.56 -4.86 3.71
CA ASN A 112 13.14 -5.59 4.90
C ASN A 112 12.49 -6.93 4.55
N PHE A 113 11.76 -7.03 3.44
CA PHE A 113 11.11 -8.27 3.02
C PHE A 113 12.06 -9.23 2.32
N SER A 114 13.16 -8.73 1.73
CA SER A 114 14.18 -9.53 1.05
C SER A 114 15.39 -9.81 1.93
N ASN A 115 16.08 -8.77 2.41
CA ASN A 115 17.33 -8.91 3.16
C ASN A 115 17.07 -9.15 4.66
N ASN A 116 16.03 -8.54 5.24
CA ASN A 116 15.70 -8.68 6.67
C ASN A 116 14.46 -9.54 6.94
N TRP A 117 14.19 -10.54 6.09
CA TRP A 117 13.00 -11.36 6.22
C TRP A 117 12.92 -12.06 7.58
N LEU A 118 14.04 -12.54 8.15
CA LEU A 118 14.04 -13.18 9.47
C LEU A 118 13.64 -12.20 10.58
N PHE A 119 14.01 -10.92 10.46
CA PHE A 119 13.53 -9.87 11.36
C PHE A 119 12.00 -9.72 11.28
N ILE A 120 11.41 -9.70 10.08
CA ILE A 120 9.94 -9.67 9.89
C ILE A 120 9.31 -10.87 10.60
N LEU A 121 9.83 -12.08 10.35
CA LEU A 121 9.28 -13.31 10.91
C LEU A 121 9.33 -13.35 12.44
N ARG A 122 10.45 -12.96 13.05
CA ARG A 122 10.61 -12.88 14.53
C ARG A 122 9.71 -11.82 15.17
N ASN A 123 9.26 -10.84 14.39
CA ASN A 123 8.43 -9.75 14.85
C ASN A 123 7.00 -9.82 14.30
N ILE A 124 6.58 -10.96 13.74
CA ILE A 124 5.33 -11.08 12.98
C ILE A 124 4.08 -10.63 13.75
N LYS A 125 4.05 -10.86 15.08
CA LYS A 125 2.96 -10.42 15.97
C LYS A 125 2.83 -8.90 16.10
N ASN A 126 3.89 -8.17 15.81
CA ASN A 126 3.89 -6.71 15.83
C ASN A 126 3.33 -6.14 14.53
N PHE A 127 3.07 -6.96 13.50
CA PHE A 127 2.50 -6.47 12.25
C PHE A 127 0.98 -6.59 12.25
N GLU A 128 0.34 -5.57 11.71
CA GLU A 128 -1.07 -5.57 11.36
C GLU A 128 -1.22 -5.71 9.84
N PHE A 129 -2.13 -6.59 9.47
CA PHE A 129 -2.49 -6.86 8.08
C PHE A 129 -3.85 -6.24 7.81
N ALA A 130 -3.97 -5.45 6.74
CA ALA A 130 -5.21 -4.80 6.39
C ALA A 130 -5.90 -5.52 5.22
N PHE A 131 -7.22 -5.60 5.27
CA PHE A 131 -8.02 -6.25 4.23
C PHE A 131 -7.78 -5.57 2.89
N ASN A 132 -7.41 -6.36 1.88
CA ASN A 132 -7.10 -5.86 0.56
C ASN A 132 -7.97 -6.58 -0.48
N PRO A 133 -9.16 -6.04 -0.77
CA PRO A 133 -10.06 -6.59 -1.77
C PRO A 133 -9.62 -6.29 -3.20
N TYR A 134 -8.53 -5.54 -3.38
CA TYR A 134 -8.04 -5.11 -4.67
C TYR A 134 -6.98 -6.05 -5.19
N SER A 135 -6.89 -6.12 -6.51
CA SER A 135 -5.80 -6.81 -7.19
C SER A 135 -4.56 -5.91 -7.22
N PHE A 136 -4.56 -4.88 -8.05
CA PHE A 136 -3.33 -4.21 -8.48
C PHE A 136 -3.28 -2.70 -8.41
N SER A 137 -4.44 -2.08 -8.52
CA SER A 137 -4.65 -0.70 -8.19
C SER A 137 -5.86 -0.66 -7.32
N TYR A 138 -5.95 0.42 -6.58
CA TYR A 138 -7.20 0.93 -6.08
C TYR A 138 -8.08 1.34 -7.29
N SER A 139 -8.56 0.33 -8.02
CA SER A 139 -9.55 0.47 -9.09
C SER A 139 -10.88 -0.10 -8.61
N PRO A 140 -12.00 0.59 -8.86
CA PRO A 140 -13.32 0.06 -8.59
C PRO A 140 -13.58 -1.26 -9.34
N TYR A 141 -14.39 -2.15 -8.76
CA TYR A 141 -14.92 -3.33 -9.44
C TYR A 141 -16.33 -3.69 -8.93
N SER A 142 -17.06 -4.54 -9.66
CA SER A 142 -18.50 -4.77 -9.47
C SER A 142 -18.93 -5.40 -8.14
N GLY A 143 -18.00 -6.00 -7.36
CA GLY A 143 -18.26 -6.60 -6.04
C GLY A 143 -17.72 -5.79 -4.86
N GLU A 144 -16.99 -4.70 -5.10
CA GLU A 144 -16.18 -4.03 -4.08
C GLU A 144 -17.01 -3.55 -2.87
N LYS A 145 -18.23 -3.06 -3.11
CA LYS A 145 -19.12 -2.60 -2.03
C LYS A 145 -19.54 -3.73 -1.11
N GLU A 146 -19.76 -4.93 -1.64
CA GLU A 146 -20.15 -6.09 -0.86
C GLU A 146 -18.94 -6.62 -0.08
N ASP A 147 -17.82 -6.84 -0.77
CA ASP A 147 -16.57 -7.31 -0.17
C ASP A 147 -16.06 -6.37 0.93
N PHE A 148 -16.13 -5.06 0.68
CA PHE A 148 -15.77 -4.07 1.68
C PHE A 148 -16.89 -3.81 2.69
N GLY A 149 -18.16 -3.88 2.34
CA GLY A 149 -19.25 -3.63 3.27
C GLY A 149 -19.38 -4.72 4.33
N ASN A 150 -19.17 -5.97 3.94
CA ASN A 150 -19.42 -7.16 4.77
C ASN A 150 -18.22 -7.56 5.64
N GLN A 151 -17.03 -7.03 5.36
CA GLN A 151 -15.85 -7.37 6.14
C GLN A 151 -15.85 -6.66 7.50
N GLU A 152 -16.21 -7.39 8.56
CA GLU A 152 -16.23 -6.89 9.94
C GLU A 152 -14.84 -6.43 10.42
N ASP A 153 -13.82 -7.27 10.21
CA ASP A 153 -12.44 -6.97 10.59
C ASP A 153 -11.62 -6.55 9.38
N LYS A 154 -11.40 -5.24 9.29
CA LYS A 154 -10.52 -4.61 8.29
C LYS A 154 -9.04 -4.80 8.59
N PHE A 155 -8.71 -5.14 9.82
CA PHE A 155 -7.34 -5.33 10.28
C PHE A 155 -7.24 -6.60 11.10
N LEU A 156 -6.18 -7.35 10.88
CA LEU A 156 -5.90 -8.61 11.56
C LEU A 156 -4.45 -8.65 12.04
N LYS A 157 -4.23 -9.46 13.06
CA LYS A 157 -2.90 -9.78 13.60
C LYS A 157 -2.72 -11.29 13.62
N ILE A 158 -1.48 -11.72 13.47
CA ILE A 158 -1.06 -13.08 13.81
C ILE A 158 -0.93 -13.15 15.32
N LYS A 159 -1.70 -14.05 15.96
CA LYS A 159 -1.75 -14.16 17.42
C LYS A 159 -0.61 -15.03 17.94
N ASN A 160 -0.30 -16.12 17.24
CA ASN A 160 0.75 -17.06 17.59
C ASN A 160 1.93 -16.92 16.63
N GLU A 161 3.14 -16.68 17.17
CA GLU A 161 4.38 -16.60 16.38
C GLU A 161 4.90 -17.97 15.93
N ASN A 162 4.39 -19.07 16.49
CA ASN A 162 4.66 -20.42 16.00
C ASN A 162 3.87 -20.69 14.72
N PHE A 163 4.52 -21.37 13.78
CA PHE A 163 3.92 -21.78 12.49
C PHE A 163 4.38 -23.18 12.10
N SER A 164 3.59 -23.84 11.25
CA SER A 164 4.07 -24.95 10.42
C SER A 164 4.41 -24.43 9.03
N PHE A 165 5.19 -25.16 8.23
CA PHE A 165 5.44 -24.78 6.85
C PHE A 165 5.37 -25.96 5.88
N ILE A 166 5.03 -25.67 4.63
CA ILE A 166 5.08 -26.60 3.50
C ILE A 166 6.08 -26.03 2.48
N LYS A 167 7.08 -26.83 2.10
CA LYS A 167 8.02 -26.49 1.03
C LYS A 167 7.47 -26.98 -0.31
N LYS A 168 7.50 -26.12 -1.33
CA LYS A 168 7.24 -26.49 -2.73
C LYS A 168 8.37 -25.98 -3.61
N GLU A 169 8.88 -26.84 -4.45
CA GLU A 169 9.92 -26.51 -5.43
C GLU A 169 9.28 -25.87 -6.67
N ILE A 170 9.95 -24.87 -7.24
CA ILE A 170 9.58 -24.32 -8.55
C ILE A 170 10.58 -24.89 -9.54
N VAL A 171 10.10 -25.73 -10.45
CA VAL A 171 10.95 -26.26 -11.53
C VAL A 171 11.29 -25.10 -12.47
N THR A 172 12.57 -24.75 -12.52
CA THR A 172 13.05 -23.65 -13.35
C THR A 172 13.58 -24.19 -14.67
N GLU A 173 12.99 -23.79 -15.78
CA GLU A 173 13.48 -24.16 -17.11
C GLU A 173 14.76 -23.40 -17.53
N ASN A 174 15.31 -22.55 -16.67
CA ASN A 174 16.47 -21.73 -16.97
C ASN A 174 17.55 -21.84 -15.89
N ASN A 175 18.78 -21.54 -16.30
CA ASN A 175 19.95 -21.62 -15.44
C ASN A 175 20.20 -20.32 -14.66
N TYR A 176 19.23 -19.40 -14.58
CA TYR A 176 19.43 -18.13 -13.86
C TYR A 176 19.49 -18.39 -12.35
N TRP A 177 18.52 -19.16 -11.84
CA TRP A 177 18.50 -19.67 -10.49
C TRP A 177 18.84 -21.16 -10.52
N THR A 178 19.69 -21.63 -9.62
CA THR A 178 20.02 -23.06 -9.50
C THR A 178 18.95 -23.83 -8.73
N GLU A 179 18.25 -23.16 -7.81
CA GLU A 179 17.12 -23.70 -7.07
C GLU A 179 16.12 -22.57 -6.78
N GLN A 180 14.82 -22.88 -6.82
CA GLN A 180 13.75 -21.99 -6.41
C GLN A 180 12.75 -22.75 -5.54
N ASN A 181 12.41 -22.20 -4.38
CA ASN A 181 11.39 -22.79 -3.50
C ASN A 181 10.44 -21.72 -2.96
N ILE A 182 9.24 -22.19 -2.60
CA ILE A 182 8.27 -21.42 -1.83
C ILE A 182 7.97 -22.18 -0.54
N TYR A 183 8.12 -21.50 0.58
CA TYR A 183 7.71 -21.94 1.89
C TYR A 183 6.38 -21.28 2.24
N TYR A 184 5.33 -22.08 2.38
CA TYR A 184 4.02 -21.64 2.81
C TYR A 184 3.95 -21.75 4.34
N LEU A 185 4.14 -20.62 5.03
CA LEU A 185 4.12 -20.53 6.50
C LEU A 185 2.67 -20.40 6.97
N ILE A 186 2.21 -21.35 7.80
CA ILE A 186 0.83 -21.45 8.28
C ILE A 186 0.78 -21.04 9.75
N PHE A 187 0.23 -19.87 10.00
CA PHE A 187 -0.02 -19.30 11.33
C PHE A 187 -1.48 -19.48 11.74
N ASP A 188 -1.73 -19.57 13.04
CA ASP A 188 -3.07 -19.63 13.62
C ASP A 188 -4.00 -20.66 12.92
N LYS A 189 -3.43 -21.74 12.36
CA LYS A 189 -4.05 -22.82 11.59
C LYS A 189 -4.58 -22.49 10.19
N ASN A 190 -4.78 -21.21 9.84
CA ASN A 190 -5.41 -20.85 8.56
C ASN A 190 -4.87 -19.59 7.89
N LYS A 191 -3.88 -18.92 8.48
CA LYS A 191 -3.24 -17.72 7.92
C LYS A 191 -1.96 -18.13 7.22
N ILE A 192 -1.86 -17.88 5.92
CA ILE A 192 -0.79 -18.39 5.07
C ILE A 192 0.04 -17.21 4.56
N LEU A 193 1.33 -17.22 4.88
CA LEU A 193 2.32 -16.28 4.36
C LEU A 193 3.35 -17.03 3.51
N ARG A 194 3.77 -16.45 2.39
CA ARG A 194 4.73 -17.09 1.47
C ARG A 194 6.12 -16.49 1.63
N LEU A 195 7.13 -17.35 1.79
CA LEU A 195 8.54 -17.00 1.73
C LEU A 195 9.16 -17.69 0.52
N TRP A 196 9.65 -16.90 -0.43
CA TRP A 196 10.40 -17.39 -1.57
C TRP A 196 11.87 -17.52 -1.22
N THR A 197 12.53 -18.55 -1.75
CA THR A 197 13.98 -18.68 -1.70
C THR A 197 14.53 -18.98 -3.08
N PHE A 198 15.68 -18.39 -3.39
CA PHE A 198 16.36 -18.51 -4.66
C PHE A 198 17.83 -18.83 -4.40
N GLU A 199 18.41 -19.76 -5.13
CA GLU A 199 19.85 -20.01 -5.08
C GLU A 199 20.53 -19.57 -6.38
N ARG A 200 21.64 -18.86 -6.25
CA ARG A 200 22.51 -18.52 -7.38
C ARG A 200 23.95 -18.40 -6.93
N ASN A 201 24.88 -18.97 -7.68
CA ASN A 201 26.31 -18.95 -7.37
C ASN A 201 26.59 -19.42 -5.93
N GLN A 202 25.91 -20.50 -5.51
CA GLN A 202 25.97 -21.06 -4.14
C GLN A 202 25.44 -20.13 -3.03
N GLN A 203 24.93 -18.94 -3.35
CA GLN A 203 24.36 -18.00 -2.40
C GLN A 203 22.83 -18.13 -2.38
N ILE A 204 22.27 -18.20 -1.17
CA ILE A 204 20.82 -18.18 -0.97
C ILE A 204 20.31 -16.75 -0.80
N PHE A 205 19.27 -16.43 -1.55
CA PHE A 205 18.44 -15.24 -1.44
C PHE A 205 17.04 -15.65 -0.99
N ALA A 206 16.35 -14.77 -0.27
CA ALA A 206 14.98 -15.04 0.15
C ALA A 206 14.14 -13.77 0.12
N ARG A 207 12.81 -13.92 0.03
CA ARG A 207 11.88 -12.78 0.13
C ARG A 207 10.50 -13.21 0.59
N PHE A 208 9.92 -12.46 1.53
CA PHE A 208 8.49 -12.56 1.84
C PHE A 208 7.63 -11.94 0.73
N ASP A 209 6.46 -12.53 0.52
CA ASP A 209 5.36 -11.83 -0.14
C ASP A 209 4.65 -10.88 0.83
N PHE A 210 3.90 -9.92 0.28
CA PHE A 210 3.22 -8.88 1.07
C PHE A 210 1.81 -9.24 1.53
N ASP A 211 1.28 -10.32 0.96
CA ASP A 211 -0.08 -10.76 1.21
C ASP A 211 -0.12 -11.96 2.15
N LEU A 212 -1.03 -11.87 3.11
CA LEU A 212 -1.46 -12.92 4.01
C LEU A 212 -2.81 -13.45 3.51
N PHE A 213 -2.85 -14.73 3.17
CA PHE A 213 -4.09 -15.40 2.78
C PHE A 213 -4.75 -16.01 4.00
N ILE A 214 -6.07 -15.86 4.12
CA ILE A 214 -6.85 -16.43 5.22
C ILE A 214 -7.86 -17.38 4.62
N TYR A 215 -7.59 -18.67 4.81
CA TYR A 215 -8.48 -19.72 4.38
C TYR A 215 -9.65 -19.85 5.37
N LYS A 216 -10.89 -19.75 4.87
CA LYS A 216 -12.11 -19.73 5.70
C LYS A 216 -12.81 -21.08 5.82
N ASP A 217 -12.53 -21.99 4.89
CA ASP A 217 -13.14 -23.31 4.86
C ASP A 217 -12.49 -24.28 5.86
N ASN A 218 -12.83 -25.57 5.74
CA ASN A 218 -12.33 -26.62 6.61
C ASN A 218 -10.78 -26.71 6.53
N PRO A 219 -10.06 -26.52 7.65
CA PRO A 219 -8.59 -26.48 7.67
C PRO A 219 -7.93 -27.76 7.14
N ASN A 220 -8.64 -28.87 7.06
CA ASN A 220 -8.13 -30.12 6.46
C ASN A 220 -7.81 -29.99 4.95
N PHE A 221 -8.37 -29.00 4.27
CA PHE A 221 -8.12 -28.74 2.84
C PHE A 221 -7.06 -27.67 2.58
N ILE A 222 -6.40 -27.16 3.63
CA ILE A 222 -5.38 -26.10 3.47
C ILE A 222 -4.23 -26.53 2.56
N ILE A 223 -3.88 -27.82 2.56
CA ILE A 223 -2.83 -28.37 1.68
C ILE A 223 -3.30 -28.30 0.21
N SER A 224 -4.53 -28.72 -0.09
CA SER A 224 -5.10 -28.63 -1.43
C SER A 224 -5.24 -27.18 -1.91
N PHE A 225 -5.58 -26.26 -1.02
CA PHE A 225 -5.58 -24.83 -1.33
C PHE A 225 -4.18 -24.32 -1.68
N ILE A 226 -3.15 -24.72 -0.90
CA ILE A 226 -1.75 -24.39 -1.18
C ILE A 226 -1.29 -24.99 -2.51
N ASP A 227 -1.69 -26.23 -2.81
CA ASP A 227 -1.37 -26.90 -4.07
C ASP A 227 -1.95 -26.14 -5.27
N ASP A 228 -3.20 -25.66 -5.18
CA ASP A 228 -3.79 -24.86 -6.25
C ASP A 228 -3.12 -23.49 -6.40
N ILE A 229 -2.79 -22.80 -5.30
CA ILE A 229 -1.98 -21.57 -5.36
C ILE A 229 -0.64 -21.85 -6.04
N HIS A 230 0.02 -22.96 -5.68
CA HIS A 230 1.29 -23.34 -6.26
C HIS A 230 1.18 -23.65 -7.74
N ASN A 231 0.15 -24.38 -8.16
CA ASN A 231 -0.10 -24.69 -9.56
C ASN A 231 -0.37 -23.43 -10.40
N GLU A 232 -1.07 -22.43 -9.85
CA GLU A 232 -1.24 -21.12 -10.50
C GLU A 232 0.09 -20.36 -10.65
N ILE A 233 1.00 -20.52 -9.69
CA ILE A 233 2.36 -19.95 -9.80
C ILE A 233 3.14 -20.62 -10.94
N LEU A 234 3.06 -21.95 -11.03
CA LEU A 234 3.71 -22.72 -12.10
C LEU A 234 3.11 -22.39 -13.46
N SER A 235 1.78 -22.37 -13.59
CA SER A 235 1.09 -22.05 -14.85
C SER A 235 1.40 -20.64 -15.34
N TYR A 236 1.50 -19.66 -14.42
CA TYR A 236 1.89 -18.30 -14.78
C TYR A 236 3.28 -18.22 -15.42
N SER A 237 4.21 -19.04 -14.92
CA SER A 237 5.58 -19.08 -15.45
C SER A 237 5.66 -19.68 -16.85
N THR A 238 4.73 -20.56 -17.24
CA THR A 238 4.71 -21.25 -18.54
C THR A 238 3.83 -20.55 -19.58
N GLU A 239 2.67 -20.01 -19.19
CA GLU A 239 1.64 -19.53 -20.13
C GLU A 239 2.03 -18.23 -20.87
N THR A 240 2.79 -17.34 -20.22
CA THR A 240 3.13 -16.03 -20.79
C THR A 240 3.95 -16.11 -22.09
N GLN A 241 4.72 -17.18 -22.29
CA GLN A 241 5.47 -17.42 -23.53
C GLN A 241 4.58 -17.97 -24.64
N SER A 242 3.76 -18.98 -24.31
CA SER A 242 2.92 -19.67 -25.29
C SER A 242 1.84 -18.76 -25.87
N GLU A 243 1.29 -17.83 -25.07
CA GLU A 243 0.27 -16.90 -25.55
C GLU A 243 0.83 -15.87 -26.54
N GLU A 244 2.02 -15.30 -26.29
CA GLU A 244 2.64 -14.33 -27.21
C GLU A 244 2.99 -14.99 -28.55
N ILE A 245 3.55 -16.20 -28.52
CA ILE A 245 3.84 -16.99 -29.73
C ILE A 245 2.54 -17.33 -30.46
N SER A 246 1.52 -17.84 -29.76
CA SER A 246 0.25 -18.23 -30.36
C SER A 246 -0.44 -17.05 -31.04
N ASN A 247 -0.48 -15.87 -30.40
CA ASN A 247 -1.11 -14.68 -30.96
C ASN A 247 -0.41 -14.23 -32.25
N ILE A 248 0.93 -14.16 -32.24
CA ILE A 248 1.72 -13.75 -33.43
C ILE A 248 1.58 -14.77 -34.56
N LEU A 249 1.62 -16.07 -34.25
CA LEU A 249 1.40 -17.13 -35.25
C LEU A 249 -0.01 -17.05 -35.85
N SER A 250 -1.02 -16.72 -35.04
CA SER A 250 -2.39 -16.57 -35.52
C SER A 250 -2.54 -15.41 -36.51
N ASP A 251 -1.85 -14.30 -36.28
CA ASP A 251 -1.92 -13.13 -37.16
C ASP A 251 -1.15 -13.34 -38.46
N LEU A 252 0.04 -13.97 -38.40
CA LEU A 252 0.80 -14.35 -39.60
C LEU A 252 0.02 -15.30 -40.51
N ARG A 253 -0.68 -16.29 -39.93
CA ARG A 253 -1.53 -17.23 -40.70
C ARG A 253 -2.73 -16.53 -41.33
N LYS A 254 -3.37 -15.58 -40.65
CA LYS A 254 -4.45 -14.77 -41.25
C LYS A 254 -3.94 -13.96 -42.46
N SER A 255 -2.73 -13.41 -42.38
CA SER A 255 -2.12 -12.69 -43.50
C SER A 255 -1.80 -13.61 -44.67
N GLU A 256 -1.25 -14.80 -44.41
CA GLU A 256 -1.02 -15.85 -45.42
C GLU A 256 -2.33 -16.22 -46.14
N GLU A 257 -3.39 -16.48 -45.39
CA GLU A 257 -4.72 -16.82 -45.94
C GLU A 257 -5.30 -15.69 -46.82
N GLN A 258 -5.13 -14.43 -46.43
CA GLN A 258 -5.57 -13.27 -47.21
C GLN A 258 -4.81 -13.11 -48.52
N GLU A 259 -3.49 -13.35 -48.52
CA GLU A 259 -2.65 -13.25 -49.71
C GLU A 259 -2.96 -14.37 -50.71
N ILE A 260 -3.11 -15.61 -50.21
CA ILE A 260 -3.56 -16.77 -51.02
C ILE A 260 -4.93 -16.48 -51.64
N LYS A 261 -5.87 -15.94 -50.86
CA LYS A 261 -7.21 -15.58 -51.35
C LYS A 261 -7.13 -14.54 -52.47
N THR A 262 -6.24 -13.55 -52.35
CA THR A 262 -6.04 -12.50 -53.36
C THR A 262 -5.52 -13.06 -54.68
N VAL A 263 -4.56 -14.00 -54.63
CA VAL A 263 -4.05 -14.72 -55.82
C VAL A 263 -5.16 -15.52 -56.49
N LEU A 264 -5.96 -16.26 -55.70
CA LEU A 264 -7.08 -17.05 -56.21
C LEU A 264 -8.15 -16.17 -56.86
N ASP A 265 -8.50 -15.04 -56.24
CA ASP A 265 -9.53 -14.14 -56.75
C ASP A 265 -9.07 -13.39 -58.01
N THR A 266 -7.79 -13.02 -58.09
CA THR A 266 -7.20 -12.40 -59.29
C THR A 266 -7.17 -13.39 -60.46
N ASN A 267 -6.79 -14.65 -60.20
CA ASN A 267 -6.79 -15.68 -61.24
C ASN A 267 -8.20 -16.07 -61.71
N LYS A 268 -9.22 -16.00 -60.83
CA LYS A 268 -10.62 -16.19 -61.23
C LYS A 268 -11.14 -15.10 -62.16
N GLN A 269 -10.61 -13.88 -62.06
CA GLN A 269 -11.03 -12.73 -62.87
C GLN A 269 -10.39 -12.72 -64.27
N SER A 270 -9.28 -13.44 -64.50
CA SER A 270 -8.69 -13.59 -65.84
C SER A 270 -9.38 -14.70 -66.66
N GLU A 271 -10.24 -14.31 -67.61
CA GLU A 271 -11.15 -15.19 -68.38
C GLU A 271 -10.50 -16.16 -69.39
N LYS A 272 -9.17 -16.41 -69.36
CA LYS A 272 -8.52 -17.38 -70.27
C LYS A 272 -7.76 -18.44 -69.49
N LYS A 273 -8.40 -19.59 -69.29
CA LYS A 273 -7.83 -20.78 -68.66
C LYS A 273 -7.08 -21.63 -69.69
N ASP A 274 -5.77 -21.42 -69.80
CA ASP A 274 -4.86 -22.44 -70.33
C ASP A 274 -4.34 -23.29 -69.16
N SER A 275 -4.03 -24.57 -69.40
CA SER A 275 -3.52 -25.49 -68.37
C SER A 275 -2.21 -25.04 -67.71
N ASN A 276 -1.45 -24.16 -68.38
CA ASN A 276 -0.26 -23.51 -67.81
C ASN A 276 -0.59 -22.51 -66.68
N THR A 277 -1.81 -21.95 -66.65
CA THR A 277 -2.19 -20.94 -65.66
C THR A 277 -2.41 -21.55 -64.27
N ASP A 278 -2.95 -22.77 -64.20
CA ASP A 278 -3.20 -23.47 -62.94
C ASP A 278 -1.88 -23.90 -62.27
N GLN A 279 -0.89 -24.36 -63.03
CA GLN A 279 0.44 -24.68 -62.51
C GLN A 279 1.16 -23.44 -61.95
N ASN A 280 1.01 -22.29 -62.59
CA ASN A 280 1.60 -21.04 -62.12
C ASN A 280 0.95 -20.56 -60.80
N VAL A 281 -0.37 -20.76 -60.64
CA VAL A 281 -1.04 -20.43 -59.37
C VAL A 281 -0.65 -21.37 -58.24
N GLU A 282 -0.54 -22.67 -58.48
CA GLU A 282 -0.05 -23.61 -57.47
C GLU A 282 1.39 -23.26 -57.03
N GLU A 283 2.26 -22.90 -57.98
CA GLU A 283 3.63 -22.49 -57.69
C GLU A 283 3.67 -21.16 -56.90
N GLN A 284 2.82 -20.19 -57.24
CA GLN A 284 2.68 -18.94 -56.48
C GLN A 284 2.18 -19.18 -55.05
N ILE A 285 1.14 -20.00 -54.86
CA ILE A 285 0.65 -20.36 -53.52
C ILE A 285 1.74 -21.05 -52.72
N LYS A 286 2.49 -22.00 -53.32
CA LYS A 286 3.58 -22.70 -52.64
C LYS A 286 4.72 -21.75 -52.25
N ASN A 287 5.03 -20.77 -53.09
CA ASN A 287 6.02 -19.74 -52.80
C ASN A 287 5.59 -18.82 -51.66
N ILE A 288 4.31 -18.41 -51.64
CA ILE A 288 3.70 -17.66 -50.53
C ILE A 288 3.83 -18.48 -49.23
N GLN A 289 3.35 -19.72 -49.23
CA GLN A 289 3.42 -20.60 -48.06
C GLN A 289 4.87 -20.80 -47.56
N SER A 290 5.82 -21.02 -48.48
CA SER A 290 7.23 -21.14 -48.12
C SER A 290 7.79 -19.85 -47.51
N SER A 291 7.42 -18.69 -48.05
CA SER A 291 7.83 -17.38 -47.54
C SER A 291 7.28 -17.11 -46.13
N TYR A 292 6.00 -17.39 -45.92
CA TYR A 292 5.38 -17.26 -44.59
C TYR A 292 5.96 -18.25 -43.59
N ASN A 293 6.22 -19.50 -43.96
CA ASN A 293 6.88 -20.47 -43.08
C ASN A 293 8.29 -20.00 -42.67
N GLN A 294 9.09 -19.49 -43.61
CA GLN A 294 10.41 -18.91 -43.28
C GLN A 294 10.29 -17.68 -42.39
N THR A 295 9.27 -16.85 -42.59
CA THR A 295 9.00 -15.67 -41.77
C THR A 295 8.56 -16.08 -40.37
N ILE A 296 7.66 -17.06 -40.25
CA ILE A 296 7.22 -17.68 -38.99
C ILE A 296 8.43 -18.23 -38.24
N ASP A 297 9.33 -18.97 -38.90
CA ASP A 297 10.53 -19.51 -38.26
C ASP A 297 11.45 -18.40 -37.74
N LYS A 298 11.71 -17.37 -38.56
CA LYS A 298 12.54 -16.21 -38.16
C LYS A 298 11.92 -15.44 -37.00
N VAL A 299 10.61 -15.18 -37.06
CA VAL A 299 9.87 -14.48 -36.00
C VAL A 299 9.86 -15.31 -34.72
N THR A 300 9.62 -16.62 -34.83
CA THR A 300 9.67 -17.56 -33.68
C THR A 300 11.06 -17.58 -33.05
N GLN A 301 12.13 -17.61 -33.85
CA GLN A 301 13.51 -17.50 -33.35
C GLN A 301 13.80 -16.16 -32.68
N GLN A 302 13.34 -15.05 -33.25
CA GLN A 302 13.50 -13.71 -32.66
C GLN A 302 12.71 -13.56 -31.35
N ILE A 303 11.48 -14.05 -31.30
CA ILE A 303 10.67 -14.09 -30.08
C ILE A 303 11.35 -14.96 -29.04
N ASN A 304 11.81 -16.16 -29.40
CA ASN A 304 12.52 -17.03 -28.47
C ASN A 304 13.81 -16.38 -27.93
N LYS A 305 14.55 -15.64 -28.77
CA LYS A 305 15.73 -14.88 -28.33
C LYS A 305 15.35 -13.74 -27.38
N LYS A 306 14.38 -12.89 -27.77
CA LYS A 306 13.87 -11.79 -26.93
C LYS A 306 13.28 -12.32 -25.64
N TYR A 307 12.58 -13.44 -25.69
CA TYR A 307 12.03 -14.14 -24.54
C TYR A 307 13.17 -14.62 -23.65
N LEU A 308 14.25 -15.21 -24.18
CA LEU A 308 15.41 -15.61 -23.37
C LEU A 308 16.08 -14.42 -22.67
N GLU A 309 16.22 -13.28 -23.36
CA GLU A 309 16.74 -12.03 -22.79
C GLU A 309 15.79 -11.46 -21.71
N ASN A 310 14.48 -11.48 -21.97
CA ASN A 310 13.45 -11.07 -21.02
C ASN A 310 13.31 -12.07 -19.86
N LYS A 311 13.58 -13.36 -20.07
CA LYS A 311 13.47 -14.44 -19.07
C LYS A 311 14.44 -14.17 -17.94
N ILE A 312 15.66 -13.73 -18.24
CA ILE A 312 16.62 -13.27 -17.22
C ILE A 312 16.03 -12.13 -16.38
N THR A 313 15.44 -11.13 -17.02
CA THR A 313 14.82 -9.99 -16.33
C THR A 313 13.59 -10.42 -15.51
N GLN A 314 12.77 -11.32 -16.05
CA GLN A 314 11.60 -11.90 -15.37
C GLN A 314 12.01 -12.74 -14.16
N GLU A 315 13.00 -13.62 -14.30
CA GLU A 315 13.55 -14.42 -13.21
C GLU A 315 14.18 -13.56 -12.12
N GLU A 316 14.93 -12.53 -12.51
CA GLU A 316 15.43 -11.56 -11.55
C GLU A 316 14.29 -10.84 -10.84
N SER A 317 13.20 -10.52 -11.55
CA SER A 317 12.04 -9.85 -10.97
C SER A 317 11.23 -10.71 -10.01
N LYS A 318 11.32 -12.04 -10.13
CA LYS A 318 10.75 -12.96 -9.13
C LYS A 318 11.35 -12.73 -7.76
N TYR A 319 12.61 -12.29 -7.67
CA TYR A 319 13.25 -11.83 -6.44
C TYR A 319 13.05 -10.32 -6.24
N ASN A 320 13.53 -9.53 -7.21
CA ASN A 320 13.46 -8.07 -7.20
C ASN A 320 12.18 -7.55 -7.86
N ILE A 321 11.10 -7.57 -7.09
CA ILE A 321 9.78 -7.08 -7.49
C ILE A 321 9.76 -5.62 -7.99
N LEU A 322 10.80 -4.83 -7.71
CA LEU A 322 10.90 -3.45 -8.20
C LEU A 322 11.28 -3.40 -9.68
N LYS A 323 11.67 -4.53 -10.29
CA LYS A 323 12.11 -4.63 -11.69
C LYS A 323 11.02 -5.03 -12.67
N ASN A 324 10.01 -5.81 -12.27
CA ASN A 324 8.87 -6.13 -13.14
C ASN A 324 7.54 -6.30 -12.37
N ASN A 325 6.42 -6.26 -13.09
CA ASN A 325 5.06 -6.54 -12.63
C ASN A 325 4.79 -8.05 -12.38
N TYR A 326 5.81 -8.87 -12.12
CA TYR A 326 5.64 -10.32 -11.91
C TYR A 326 4.72 -10.61 -10.72
N TYR A 327 5.00 -10.01 -9.57
CA TYR A 327 4.20 -10.17 -8.35
C TYR A 327 2.73 -9.77 -8.57
N PHE A 328 2.53 -8.68 -9.30
CA PHE A 328 1.22 -8.16 -9.70
C PHE A 328 0.40 -9.21 -10.47
N SER A 329 0.98 -9.77 -11.54
CA SER A 329 0.25 -10.65 -12.46
C SER A 329 -0.05 -11.98 -11.80
N LEU A 330 0.91 -12.47 -11.01
CA LEU A 330 0.75 -13.68 -10.24
C LEU A 330 -0.43 -13.56 -9.25
N ASN A 331 -0.50 -12.45 -8.51
CA ASN A 331 -1.57 -12.23 -7.55
C ASN A 331 -2.94 -12.09 -8.22
N GLN A 332 -3.03 -11.60 -9.46
CA GLN A 332 -4.30 -11.59 -10.20
C GLN A 332 -4.79 -13.02 -10.47
N LYS A 333 -3.91 -13.91 -10.93
CA LYS A 333 -4.27 -15.31 -11.16
C LYS A 333 -4.72 -16.01 -9.88
N ILE A 334 -4.01 -15.78 -8.78
CA ILE A 334 -4.39 -16.33 -7.48
C ILE A 334 -5.79 -15.86 -7.04
N ASN A 335 -6.18 -14.62 -7.31
CA ASN A 335 -7.53 -14.15 -6.95
C ASN A 335 -8.64 -14.91 -7.70
N ASN A 336 -8.37 -15.49 -8.87
CA ASN A 336 -9.36 -16.32 -9.60
C ASN A 336 -9.72 -17.60 -8.84
N LEU A 337 -8.81 -18.06 -7.96
CA LEU A 337 -9.07 -19.20 -7.07
C LEU A 337 -10.17 -18.91 -6.05
N ASN A 338 -10.56 -17.65 -5.84
CA ASN A 338 -11.62 -17.30 -4.89
C ASN A 338 -13.00 -17.87 -5.28
N ASN A 339 -13.18 -18.23 -6.56
CA ASN A 339 -14.37 -18.93 -7.04
C ASN A 339 -14.42 -20.40 -6.58
N LYS A 340 -13.26 -21.00 -6.31
CA LYS A 340 -13.11 -22.39 -5.87
C LYS A 340 -12.93 -22.50 -4.36
N TRP A 341 -12.20 -21.55 -3.77
CA TRP A 341 -11.81 -21.54 -2.37
C TRP A 341 -12.32 -20.27 -1.72
N HIS A 342 -12.93 -20.38 -0.54
CA HIS A 342 -13.33 -19.20 0.21
C HIS A 342 -12.12 -18.70 1.01
N PHE A 343 -11.40 -17.71 0.46
CA PHE A 343 -10.27 -17.10 1.16
C PHE A 343 -10.32 -15.57 1.08
N GLU A 344 -9.76 -14.95 2.12
CA GLU A 344 -9.57 -13.50 2.17
C GLU A 344 -8.10 -13.16 2.00
N LYS A 345 -7.83 -11.99 1.41
CA LYS A 345 -6.48 -11.46 1.26
C LYS A 345 -6.30 -10.23 2.15
N PHE A 346 -5.25 -10.26 2.94
CA PHE A 346 -4.79 -9.14 3.75
C PHE A 346 -3.37 -8.78 3.37
N SER A 347 -2.98 -7.52 3.53
CA SER A 347 -1.66 -7.03 3.14
C SER A 347 -0.97 -6.39 4.34
N PHE A 348 0.35 -6.54 4.46
CA PHE A 348 1.13 -5.84 5.50
C PHE A 348 0.82 -4.34 5.45
N ARG A 349 0.43 -3.76 6.58
CA ARG A 349 -0.03 -2.38 6.58
C ARG A 349 0.43 -1.51 7.72
N ASN A 350 0.60 -2.06 8.91
CA ASN A 350 1.05 -1.25 10.03
C ASN A 350 1.88 -2.09 10.98
N ILE A 351 2.54 -1.40 11.89
CA ILE A 351 3.18 -1.99 13.05
C ILE A 351 2.40 -1.57 14.27
N ASP A 352 2.02 -2.55 15.06
CA ASP A 352 1.36 -2.37 16.33
C ASP A 352 2.19 -1.44 17.19
N SER A 353 1.61 -0.29 17.48
CA SER A 353 2.36 0.82 18.04
C SER A 353 2.42 0.76 19.55
N GLU A 354 1.64 -0.13 20.18
CA GLU A 354 1.90 -0.52 21.57
C GLU A 354 3.31 -1.10 21.71
N THR A 355 3.82 -1.80 20.69
CA THR A 355 5.18 -2.36 20.66
C THR A 355 6.27 -1.28 20.62
N LEU A 356 5.98 -0.11 20.04
CA LEU A 356 6.92 1.01 19.94
C LEU A 356 6.93 1.89 21.20
N GLN A 357 5.92 1.77 22.08
CA GLN A 357 5.76 2.60 23.28
C GLN A 357 6.31 1.97 24.57
N ILE A 358 7.06 0.86 24.50
CA ILE A 358 7.50 0.10 25.69
C ILE A 358 8.38 0.92 26.67
N SER A 359 8.89 2.10 26.28
CA SER A 359 9.69 2.96 27.16
C SER A 359 8.99 4.21 27.72
N LYS A 360 7.71 4.50 27.39
CA LYS A 360 7.00 5.67 27.95
C LYS A 360 5.60 5.34 28.50
N ASN A 361 5.55 5.26 29.83
CA ASN A 361 4.40 5.45 30.70
C ASN A 361 3.33 4.33 30.74
N GLN A 362 3.62 3.36 31.61
CA GLN A 362 2.63 2.72 32.48
C GLN A 362 2.32 3.67 33.65
N GLU A 363 1.23 4.45 33.59
CA GLU A 363 0.53 5.01 34.77
C GLU A 363 -0.69 5.85 34.34
N GLU A 364 -1.65 5.24 33.67
CA GLU A 364 -3.03 5.73 33.76
C GLU A 364 -3.91 4.54 34.15
N LYS A 365 -4.19 4.48 35.46
CA LYS A 365 -5.37 3.79 36.01
C LYS A 365 -6.60 4.65 35.69
N ASN A 366 -7.79 4.05 35.75
CA ASN A 366 -9.10 4.64 35.50
C ASN A 366 -9.41 5.87 36.38
N ASN A 367 -8.73 7.00 36.14
CA ASN A 367 -9.09 8.30 36.67
C ASN A 367 -10.16 8.92 35.76
N ASN A 368 -11.17 9.48 36.42
CA ASN A 368 -12.48 9.88 35.91
C ASN A 368 -12.43 10.61 34.55
N ASN A 369 -12.92 9.97 33.48
CA ASN A 369 -12.97 10.56 32.13
C ASN A 369 -13.71 11.90 32.11
N GLU A 370 -14.73 12.06 32.97
CA GLU A 370 -15.44 13.33 33.14
C GLU A 370 -14.54 14.46 33.66
N GLU A 371 -13.59 14.16 34.55
CA GLU A 371 -12.65 15.17 35.04
C GLU A 371 -11.72 15.64 33.92
N LYS A 372 -11.23 14.71 33.08
CA LYS A 372 -10.41 15.05 31.91
C LYS A 372 -11.19 15.92 30.93
N TRP A 373 -12.44 15.55 30.62
CA TRP A 373 -13.32 16.36 29.77
C TRP A 373 -13.61 17.73 30.38
N SER A 374 -13.86 17.80 31.69
CA SER A 374 -14.10 19.07 32.38
C SER A 374 -12.87 19.99 32.28
N LYS A 375 -11.67 19.49 32.55
CA LYS A 375 -10.42 20.26 32.39
C LYS A 375 -10.22 20.73 30.96
N PHE A 376 -10.48 19.86 29.97
CA PHE A 376 -10.37 20.20 28.55
C PHE A 376 -11.39 21.27 28.12
N LEU A 377 -12.65 21.16 28.54
CA LEU A 377 -13.70 22.12 28.19
C LEU A 377 -13.56 23.46 28.92
N ASN A 378 -12.92 23.47 30.09
CA ASN A 378 -12.59 24.67 30.84
C ASN A 378 -11.31 25.37 30.34
N ASN A 379 -10.61 24.81 29.35
CA ASN A 379 -9.49 25.47 28.70
C ASN A 379 -9.98 26.70 27.91
N ASP A 380 -9.40 27.88 28.16
CA ASP A 380 -9.85 29.14 27.56
C ASP A 380 -9.86 29.11 26.03
N ALA A 381 -8.83 28.53 25.39
CA ALA A 381 -8.76 28.44 23.94
C ALA A 381 -9.88 27.55 23.37
N ILE A 382 -10.18 26.42 24.03
CA ILE A 382 -11.30 25.54 23.65
C ILE A 382 -12.65 26.20 23.90
N LEU A 383 -12.84 26.88 25.03
CA LEU A 383 -14.07 27.59 25.35
C LEU A 383 -14.34 28.70 24.32
N ASN A 384 -13.30 29.47 23.96
CA ASN A 384 -13.38 30.51 22.94
C ASN A 384 -13.71 29.92 21.55
N LEU A 385 -13.08 28.81 21.17
CA LEU A 385 -13.41 28.09 19.94
C LEU A 385 -14.88 27.67 19.91
N LEU A 386 -15.38 27.06 20.99
CA LEU A 386 -16.77 26.62 21.09
C LEU A 386 -17.75 27.80 21.01
N ASN A 387 -17.41 28.94 21.61
CA ASN A 387 -18.23 30.16 21.54
C ASN A 387 -18.21 30.81 20.14
N ILE A 388 -17.13 30.64 19.36
CA ILE A 388 -17.10 31.04 17.95
C ILE A 388 -17.97 30.10 17.11
N VAL A 389 -17.93 28.79 17.36
CA VAL A 389 -18.69 27.79 16.59
C VAL A 389 -20.19 27.82 16.90
N PHE A 390 -20.57 28.01 18.18
CA PHE A 390 -21.94 27.91 18.66
C PHE A 390 -22.39 29.20 19.34
N ASN A 391 -23.36 29.88 18.73
CA ASN A 391 -24.00 31.06 19.34
C ASN A 391 -25.12 30.69 20.33
N ASN A 392 -25.57 29.43 20.32
CA ASN A 392 -26.64 28.94 21.18
C ASN A 392 -26.07 27.96 22.22
N LEU A 393 -26.35 28.22 23.50
CA LEU A 393 -25.86 27.38 24.61
C LEU A 393 -26.39 25.93 24.52
N ALA A 394 -27.66 25.73 24.19
CA ALA A 394 -28.25 24.39 24.09
C ALA A 394 -27.65 23.59 22.92
N GLU A 395 -27.39 24.22 21.77
CA GLU A 395 -26.70 23.58 20.65
C GLU A 395 -25.25 23.19 21.03
N LYS A 396 -24.55 24.09 21.72
CA LYS A 396 -23.19 23.84 22.25
C LYS A 396 -23.18 22.62 23.19
N GLU A 397 -24.06 22.59 24.18
CA GLU A 397 -24.14 21.50 25.16
C GLU A 397 -24.56 20.17 24.50
N SER A 398 -25.53 20.21 23.59
CA SER A 398 -25.95 19.04 22.80
C SER A 398 -24.78 18.47 22.00
N TYR A 399 -24.01 19.34 21.34
CA TYR A 399 -22.82 18.94 20.60
C TYR A 399 -21.76 18.34 21.53
N ILE A 400 -21.38 19.01 22.62
CA ILE A 400 -20.40 18.50 23.60
C ILE A 400 -20.79 17.11 24.10
N ASN A 401 -22.06 16.92 24.48
CA ASN A 401 -22.55 15.63 24.94
C ASN A 401 -22.41 14.55 23.86
N SER A 402 -22.78 14.86 22.60
CA SER A 402 -22.59 13.93 21.48
C SER A 402 -21.14 13.46 21.32
N GLN A 403 -20.17 14.35 21.60
CA GLN A 403 -18.74 14.05 21.51
C GLN A 403 -18.26 13.19 22.68
N LYS A 404 -18.77 13.44 23.90
CA LYS A 404 -18.49 12.62 25.09
C LYS A 404 -19.01 11.18 24.96
N PHE A 405 -20.16 10.99 24.29
CA PHE A 405 -20.78 9.67 24.10
C PHE A 405 -20.15 8.84 22.98
N LEU A 406 -19.19 9.37 22.21
CA LEU A 406 -18.44 8.56 21.26
C LEU A 406 -17.57 7.56 22.03
N ASP A 407 -17.82 6.26 21.83
CA ASP A 407 -16.94 5.21 22.33
C ASP A 407 -15.55 5.39 21.71
N SER A 408 -14.59 5.84 22.53
CA SER A 408 -13.27 6.19 22.05
C SER A 408 -12.49 4.99 21.50
N LYS A 409 -12.71 3.79 22.05
CA LYS A 409 -12.03 2.56 21.62
C LYS A 409 -12.54 2.12 20.26
N ILE A 410 -13.86 2.11 20.08
CA ILE A 410 -14.48 1.74 18.80
C ILE A 410 -14.17 2.80 17.75
N TYR A 411 -14.33 4.08 18.10
CA TYR A 411 -14.17 5.18 17.16
C TYR A 411 -12.71 5.33 16.69
N SER A 412 -11.72 5.16 17.58
CA SER A 412 -10.30 5.19 17.19
C SER A 412 -9.94 4.03 16.25
N LYS A 413 -10.39 2.80 16.53
CA LYS A 413 -10.17 1.63 15.64
C LYS A 413 -10.74 1.92 14.24
N LEU A 414 -11.92 2.52 14.20
CA LEU A 414 -12.62 2.89 12.99
C LEU A 414 -11.88 3.99 12.20
N ILE A 415 -11.43 5.06 12.85
CA ILE A 415 -10.65 6.12 12.18
C ILE A 415 -9.30 5.59 11.67
N LYS A 416 -8.57 4.82 12.49
CA LYS A 416 -7.33 4.16 12.07
C LYS A 416 -7.54 3.33 10.81
N SER A 417 -8.66 2.59 10.77
CA SER A 417 -9.02 1.81 9.58
C SER A 417 -9.28 2.67 8.35
N TYR A 418 -9.95 3.81 8.48
CA TYR A 418 -10.24 4.67 7.33
C TYR A 418 -9.03 5.48 6.85
N LEU A 419 -8.10 5.84 7.72
CA LEU A 419 -6.86 6.50 7.29
C LEU A 419 -6.05 5.66 6.32
N PHE A 420 -6.08 4.33 6.48
CA PHE A 420 -5.45 3.43 5.53
C PHE A 420 -5.97 3.66 4.10
N TYR A 421 -7.27 3.51 3.91
CA TYR A 421 -7.88 3.58 2.59
C TYR A 421 -8.01 5.02 2.07
N TYR A 422 -7.89 6.04 2.92
CA TYR A 422 -7.94 7.46 2.53
C TYR A 422 -6.65 7.97 1.88
N ASN A 423 -5.49 7.32 2.06
CA ASN A 423 -4.22 7.86 1.59
C ASN A 423 -4.29 8.21 0.07
N HIS A 424 -4.04 9.49 -0.24
CA HIS A 424 -4.29 10.16 -1.53
C HIS A 424 -3.36 9.70 -2.66
N LEU A 425 -2.26 9.00 -2.35
CA LEU A 425 -1.39 8.40 -3.35
C LEU A 425 -2.05 7.23 -4.13
N ASN A 426 -3.29 6.91 -3.77
CA ASN A 426 -4.06 5.79 -4.29
C ASN A 426 -5.09 6.16 -5.36
N THR A 427 -5.22 7.43 -5.73
CA THR A 427 -6.21 7.84 -6.76
C THR A 427 -5.72 7.45 -8.14
N ASN A 428 -6.40 6.50 -8.78
CA ASN A 428 -6.12 6.05 -10.14
C ASN A 428 -6.92 6.91 -11.14
N PRO A 429 -6.42 7.23 -12.35
CA PRO A 429 -7.22 7.84 -13.42
C PRO A 429 -8.55 7.13 -13.72
N ASP A 430 -8.63 5.82 -13.45
CA ASP A 430 -9.82 5.00 -13.68
C ASP A 430 -10.96 5.22 -12.66
N GLY A 431 -10.74 6.08 -11.64
CA GLY A 431 -11.73 6.43 -10.63
C GLY A 431 -11.30 6.06 -9.21
N ASN A 432 -12.10 6.50 -8.24
CA ASN A 432 -11.87 6.27 -6.82
C ASN A 432 -12.59 4.99 -6.35
N PRO A 433 -11.90 4.02 -5.70
CA PRO A 433 -12.54 2.86 -5.13
C PRO A 433 -13.58 3.20 -4.07
N TYR A 434 -14.55 2.32 -3.88
CA TYR A 434 -15.52 2.38 -2.80
C TYR A 434 -14.87 2.53 -1.42
N ALA A 435 -13.83 1.76 -1.08
CA ALA A 435 -13.19 1.90 0.24
C ALA A 435 -12.58 3.28 0.44
N TYR A 436 -12.00 3.88 -0.61
CA TYR A 436 -11.48 5.25 -0.56
C TYR A 436 -12.61 6.25 -0.34
N LEU A 437 -13.72 6.14 -1.08
CA LEU A 437 -14.86 7.06 -0.98
C LEU A 437 -15.49 7.03 0.42
N VAL A 438 -15.72 5.82 0.95
CA VAL A 438 -16.21 5.63 2.33
C VAL A 438 -15.22 6.25 3.32
N SER A 439 -13.94 5.98 3.14
CA SER A 439 -12.91 6.47 4.06
C SER A 439 -12.76 7.98 4.01
N GLN A 440 -12.79 8.58 2.82
CA GLN A 440 -12.81 10.03 2.63
C GLN A 440 -14.00 10.66 3.36
N GLU A 441 -15.19 10.09 3.23
CA GLU A 441 -16.37 10.58 3.93
C GLU A 441 -16.20 10.49 5.46
N LYS A 442 -15.67 9.37 5.95
CA LYS A 442 -15.48 9.13 7.39
C LYS A 442 -14.39 10.01 8.00
N ILE A 443 -13.27 10.20 7.29
CA ILE A 443 -12.20 11.14 7.67
C ILE A 443 -12.71 12.58 7.59
N LYS A 444 -13.47 12.95 6.57
CA LYS A 444 -14.13 14.26 6.51
C LYS A 444 -15.08 14.44 7.70
N ASN A 445 -15.86 13.43 8.06
CA ASN A 445 -16.76 13.48 9.22
C ASN A 445 -15.97 13.63 10.54
N LEU A 446 -14.81 12.99 10.70
CA LEU A 446 -13.94 13.22 11.85
C LEU A 446 -13.58 14.70 11.98
N PHE A 447 -13.10 15.30 10.90
CA PHE A 447 -12.60 16.68 10.91
C PHE A 447 -13.70 17.76 10.85
N SER A 448 -14.92 17.41 10.45
CA SER A 448 -16.03 18.38 10.36
C SER A 448 -17.10 18.22 11.42
N LYS A 449 -17.37 16.99 11.86
CA LYS A 449 -18.41 16.68 12.86
C LYS A 449 -17.81 16.29 14.20
N ASN A 450 -16.69 15.57 14.22
CA ASN A 450 -16.11 15.02 15.46
C ASN A 450 -14.77 15.66 15.83
N TRP A 451 -14.58 16.94 15.45
CA TRP A 451 -13.33 17.66 15.65
C TRP A 451 -13.03 17.89 17.14
N LEU A 452 -14.05 18.09 17.99
CA LEU A 452 -13.82 18.30 19.42
C LEU A 452 -13.33 17.02 20.10
N TRP A 453 -13.90 15.86 19.73
CA TRP A 453 -13.40 14.56 20.14
C TRP A 453 -11.94 14.36 19.69
N PHE A 454 -11.62 14.72 18.45
CA PHE A 454 -10.25 14.64 17.93
C PHE A 454 -9.27 15.48 18.76
N LEU A 455 -9.62 16.73 19.06
CA LEU A 455 -8.78 17.62 19.88
C LEU A 455 -8.63 17.09 21.32
N PHE A 456 -9.69 16.50 21.89
CA PHE A 456 -9.61 15.87 23.22
C PHE A 456 -8.65 14.68 23.23
N TYR A 457 -8.65 13.84 22.19
CA TYR A 457 -7.74 12.70 22.07
C TYR A 457 -6.45 13.02 21.29
N LEU A 458 -6.10 14.30 21.15
CA LEU A 458 -4.98 14.73 20.32
C LEU A 458 -3.65 14.09 20.72
N ASN A 459 -3.43 13.86 22.01
CA ASN A 459 -2.22 13.21 22.51
C ASN A 459 -2.12 11.71 22.20
N LYS A 460 -3.09 11.18 21.45
CA LYS A 460 -3.10 9.83 20.88
C LYS A 460 -2.96 9.84 19.36
N ALA A 461 -2.99 11.01 18.74
CA ALA A 461 -2.84 11.18 17.30
C ALA A 461 -1.36 11.21 16.92
N TYR A 462 -1.06 10.66 15.74
CA TYR A 462 0.25 10.71 15.13
C TYR A 462 0.16 11.49 13.83
N PHE A 463 1.19 12.26 13.59
CA PHE A 463 1.36 13.08 12.42
C PHE A 463 2.67 12.71 11.75
N MET A 464 2.68 12.63 10.43
CA MET A 464 3.85 12.33 9.64
C MET A 464 4.29 13.59 8.90
N ARG A 465 5.60 13.87 8.88
CA ARG A 465 6.10 15.02 8.14
C ARG A 465 5.83 14.82 6.65
N THR A 466 5.28 15.83 6.00
CA THR A 466 5.08 15.83 4.55
C THR A 466 5.99 16.87 3.91
N ILE A 467 6.37 16.64 2.65
CA ILE A 467 7.05 17.65 1.83
C ILE A 467 6.11 18.85 1.72
N ASN A 468 6.65 20.06 1.89
CA ASN A 468 5.88 21.27 1.65
C ASN A 468 5.69 21.40 0.14
N PRO A 469 4.46 21.42 -0.40
CA PRO A 469 4.23 21.48 -1.86
C PRO A 469 4.80 22.74 -2.53
N ILE A 470 5.26 23.73 -1.75
CA ILE A 470 5.74 25.03 -2.22
C ILE A 470 7.26 25.04 -2.47
N ASP A 471 8.03 24.09 -1.91
CA ASP A 471 9.49 24.12 -1.94
C ASP A 471 10.09 23.15 -2.98
N SER A 472 11.31 23.42 -3.45
CA SER A 472 12.03 22.55 -4.39
C SER A 472 12.33 21.20 -3.74
N VAL A 473 11.87 20.12 -4.38
CA VAL A 473 11.87 18.73 -3.87
C VAL A 473 13.24 18.24 -3.40
N ASP A 474 14.33 18.65 -4.07
CA ASP A 474 15.65 18.05 -3.87
C ASP A 474 16.30 18.43 -2.53
N SER A 475 16.25 19.69 -2.09
CA SER A 475 16.90 20.12 -0.83
C SER A 475 16.16 19.70 0.43
N GLN A 476 14.82 19.53 0.35
CA GLN A 476 14.02 19.05 1.47
C GLN A 476 14.15 17.55 1.68
N LEU A 477 14.42 16.80 0.62
CA LEU A 477 14.54 15.35 0.70
C LEU A 477 15.75 14.95 1.55
N ASP A 478 16.91 15.57 1.34
CA ASP A 478 18.12 15.27 2.10
C ASP A 478 17.97 15.64 3.59
N GLU A 479 17.29 16.75 3.88
CA GLU A 479 17.00 17.17 5.25
C GLU A 479 15.95 16.25 5.92
N LEU A 480 14.91 15.84 5.17
CA LEU A 480 13.94 14.84 5.62
C LEU A 480 14.60 13.49 5.88
N GLN A 481 15.55 13.07 5.04
CA GLN A 481 16.31 11.84 5.24
C GLN A 481 17.12 11.89 6.52
N LYS A 482 17.83 13.01 6.75
CA LYS A 482 18.62 13.20 7.97
C LYS A 482 17.73 13.22 9.21
N ASP A 483 16.67 14.02 9.20
CA ASP A 483 15.77 14.17 10.34
C ASP A 483 14.98 12.88 10.64
N ASN A 484 14.59 12.11 9.63
CA ASN A 484 13.93 10.81 9.81
C ASN A 484 14.89 9.70 10.26
N SER A 485 16.19 9.84 9.98
CA SER A 485 17.21 8.90 10.48
C SER A 485 17.60 9.16 11.95
N GLU A 486 17.40 10.40 12.41
CA GLU A 486 17.76 10.88 13.76
C GLU A 486 16.54 10.99 14.71
N SER A 487 15.32 11.11 14.18
CA SER A 487 14.07 11.18 14.95
C SER A 487 12.99 10.28 14.33
N SER A 488 12.10 9.69 15.15
CA SER A 488 10.98 8.90 14.64
C SER A 488 10.19 9.77 13.66
N GLY A 489 10.08 9.40 12.38
CA GLY A 489 9.40 10.19 11.33
C GLY A 489 7.90 10.47 11.58
N PHE A 490 7.42 10.13 12.77
CA PHE A 490 6.12 10.46 13.32
C PHE A 490 6.23 11.32 14.57
N TYR A 491 5.27 12.24 14.69
CA TYR A 491 5.16 13.22 15.76
C TYR A 491 3.82 13.01 16.45
N SER A 492 3.82 13.02 17.77
CA SER A 492 2.60 12.94 18.56
C SER A 492 2.65 14.04 19.62
N PRO A 493 1.63 14.90 19.70
CA PRO A 493 1.49 15.82 20.83
C PRO A 493 1.51 15.06 22.15
N THR A 494 2.22 15.57 23.13
CA THR A 494 2.22 15.00 24.49
C THR A 494 1.03 15.50 25.30
N SER A 495 0.52 16.68 24.94
CA SER A 495 -0.58 17.39 25.61
C SER A 495 -1.75 17.68 24.67
N ASN A 496 -2.96 17.58 25.20
CA ASN A 496 -4.20 18.06 24.58
C ASN A 496 -4.67 19.40 25.20
N VAL A 497 -3.79 20.09 25.94
CA VAL A 497 -4.03 21.41 26.50
C VAL A 497 -3.64 22.47 25.47
N PHE A 498 -4.55 23.43 25.26
CA PHE A 498 -4.39 24.48 24.26
C PHE A 498 -3.99 25.80 24.90
N SER A 499 -2.87 26.36 24.45
CA SER A 499 -2.28 27.55 25.04
C SER A 499 -2.79 28.85 24.44
N ASP A 500 -3.22 28.83 23.16
CA ASP A 500 -3.60 30.05 22.45
C ASP A 500 -4.57 29.78 21.28
N LEU A 501 -5.34 30.81 20.91
CA LEU A 501 -6.26 30.82 19.77
C LEU A 501 -6.27 32.20 19.12
N VAL A 502 -6.09 32.23 17.79
CA VAL A 502 -6.21 33.44 16.98
C VAL A 502 -7.21 33.20 15.85
N TYR A 503 -8.11 34.14 15.59
CA TYR A 503 -9.06 34.00 14.48
C TYR A 503 -9.27 35.29 13.70
N LYS A 504 -9.70 35.15 12.45
CA LYS A 504 -10.04 36.25 11.56
C LYS A 504 -11.28 35.91 10.75
N LYS A 505 -12.20 36.87 10.63
CA LYS A 505 -13.29 36.80 9.63
C LYS A 505 -12.67 37.01 8.24
N VAL A 506 -12.70 35.99 7.38
CA VAL A 506 -12.02 36.00 6.07
C VAL A 506 -12.96 36.33 4.92
N GLU A 507 -14.25 36.02 5.06
CA GLU A 507 -15.25 36.27 4.02
C GLU A 507 -16.63 36.46 4.64
N ASP A 508 -17.44 37.35 4.07
CA ASP A 508 -18.88 37.42 4.31
C ASP A 508 -19.58 37.98 3.07
N ASN A 509 -20.84 37.62 2.91
CA ASN A 509 -21.66 38.12 1.80
C ASN A 509 -22.87 38.92 2.32
N PHE A 510 -22.75 39.49 3.53
CA PHE A 510 -23.85 40.21 4.17
C PHE A 510 -24.26 41.45 3.35
N ASP A 511 -23.35 42.03 2.59
CA ASP A 511 -23.63 43.18 1.74
C ASP A 511 -24.19 42.78 0.36
N LYS A 512 -23.90 41.56 -0.13
CA LYS A 512 -24.32 41.06 -1.44
C LYS A 512 -24.57 39.54 -1.39
N PRO A 513 -25.83 39.06 -1.28
CA PRO A 513 -26.10 37.63 -1.22
C PRO A 513 -25.62 36.92 -2.50
N LEU A 514 -25.18 35.66 -2.36
CA LEU A 514 -24.92 34.80 -3.51
C LEU A 514 -26.23 34.62 -4.29
N SER A 515 -26.16 34.75 -5.61
CA SER A 515 -27.32 34.89 -6.48
C SER A 515 -28.33 33.74 -6.32
N GLN A 516 -29.61 34.11 -6.45
CA GLN A 516 -30.84 33.29 -6.40
C GLN A 516 -31.26 32.67 -5.05
N THR A 517 -30.35 32.25 -4.16
CA THR A 517 -30.76 31.52 -2.93
C THR A 517 -31.06 32.41 -1.71
N LYS A 518 -30.67 33.70 -1.72
CA LYS A 518 -30.75 34.64 -0.57
C LYS A 518 -30.04 34.14 0.70
N GLU A 519 -29.09 33.21 0.58
CA GLU A 519 -28.34 32.72 1.74
C GLU A 519 -27.17 33.66 2.09
N TYR A 520 -27.13 34.06 3.36
CA TYR A 520 -26.05 34.89 3.91
C TYR A 520 -25.08 34.01 4.69
N PHE A 521 -23.78 34.29 4.62
CA PHE A 521 -22.77 33.57 5.39
C PHE A 521 -21.66 34.47 5.93
N LYS A 522 -21.01 33.98 6.99
CA LYS A 522 -19.73 34.49 7.50
C LYS A 522 -18.77 33.32 7.63
N LYS A 523 -17.55 33.51 7.13
CA LYS A 523 -16.47 32.53 7.17
C LYS A 523 -15.33 33.04 8.05
N TYR A 524 -14.89 32.20 8.97
CA TYR A 524 -13.81 32.47 9.91
C TYR A 524 -12.69 31.46 9.69
N SER A 525 -11.46 31.95 9.73
CA SER A 525 -10.26 31.12 9.81
C SER A 525 -9.65 31.27 11.20
N ILE A 526 -9.38 30.14 11.84
CA ILE A 526 -8.96 30.03 13.23
C ILE A 526 -7.66 29.23 13.27
N LEU A 527 -6.67 29.71 14.00
CA LEU A 527 -5.48 28.96 14.39
C LEU A 527 -5.54 28.67 15.88
N LEU A 528 -5.30 27.42 16.24
CA LEU A 528 -5.35 26.92 17.61
C LEU A 528 -3.99 26.29 17.94
N GLN A 529 -3.33 26.72 19.01
CA GLN A 529 -2.00 26.22 19.40
C GLN A 529 -2.04 25.42 20.69
N ASN A 530 -1.39 24.25 20.73
CA ASN A 530 -1.22 23.47 21.95
C ASN A 530 0.07 23.82 22.71
N GLU A 531 0.20 23.31 23.93
CA GLU A 531 1.40 23.53 24.76
C GLU A 531 2.70 23.03 24.10
N ASP A 532 2.61 21.96 23.30
CA ASP A 532 3.72 21.40 22.52
C ASP A 532 4.02 22.20 21.23
N LYS A 533 3.41 23.37 21.03
CA LYS A 533 3.58 24.28 19.89
C LYS A 533 3.09 23.76 18.53
N PHE A 534 2.22 22.74 18.54
CA PHE A 534 1.45 22.33 17.38
C PHE A 534 0.33 23.32 17.11
N VAL A 535 0.22 23.76 15.86
CA VAL A 535 -0.80 24.72 15.42
C VAL A 535 -1.77 24.02 14.45
N PHE A 536 -3.03 24.07 14.82
CA PHE A 536 -4.17 23.51 14.08
C PHE A 536 -4.91 24.63 13.37
N SER A 537 -5.35 24.38 12.13
CA SER A 537 -6.17 25.31 11.37
C SER A 537 -7.61 24.83 11.34
N ILE A 538 -8.56 25.70 11.69
CA ILE A 538 -9.99 25.42 11.70
C ILE A 538 -10.71 26.49 10.89
N GLU A 539 -11.59 26.05 10.01
CA GLU A 539 -12.51 26.91 9.27
C GLU A 539 -13.93 26.77 9.84
N VAL A 540 -14.60 27.90 10.07
CA VAL A 540 -15.98 27.94 10.52
C VAL A 540 -16.81 28.79 9.55
N ILE A 541 -17.87 28.21 9.00
CA ILE A 541 -18.83 28.90 8.14
C ILE A 541 -20.19 28.88 8.83
N HIS A 542 -20.70 30.06 9.18
CA HIS A 542 -22.08 30.22 9.60
C HIS A 542 -22.92 30.66 8.42
N THR A 543 -24.01 29.94 8.13
CA THR A 543 -25.06 30.43 7.24
C THR A 543 -26.20 31.00 8.06
N TYR A 544 -26.82 32.06 7.57
CA TYR A 544 -27.86 32.82 8.26
C TYR A 544 -29.16 32.75 7.50
N ASN A 545 -30.27 32.93 8.21
CA ASN A 545 -31.57 33.13 7.59
C ASN A 545 -31.60 34.41 6.73
N ASN A 546 -32.65 34.57 5.93
CA ASN A 546 -32.83 35.73 5.05
C ASN A 546 -32.86 37.08 5.80
N LEU A 547 -33.11 37.06 7.11
CA LEU A 547 -33.12 38.24 7.98
C LEU A 547 -31.74 38.55 8.59
N LYS A 548 -30.72 37.75 8.31
CA LYS A 548 -29.33 37.89 8.80
C LYS A 548 -29.17 37.87 10.33
N ASN A 549 -30.23 37.56 11.06
CA ASN A 549 -30.27 37.72 12.52
C ASN A 549 -30.12 36.39 13.26
N LYS A 550 -30.28 35.25 12.57
CA LYS A 550 -30.17 33.92 13.17
C LYS A 550 -29.32 33.01 12.30
N ILE A 551 -28.36 32.34 12.91
CA ILE A 551 -27.60 31.25 12.28
C ILE A 551 -28.57 30.10 11.99
N LYS A 552 -28.61 29.68 10.73
CA LYS A 552 -29.37 28.52 10.24
C LYS A 552 -28.54 27.25 10.31
N ASN A 553 -27.26 27.34 9.96
CA ASN A 553 -26.33 26.20 9.97
C ASN A 553 -24.91 26.67 10.28
N THR A 554 -24.12 25.80 10.91
CA THR A 554 -22.68 25.99 11.10
C THR A 554 -21.95 24.79 10.49
N ILE A 555 -20.97 25.07 9.63
CA ILE A 555 -20.05 24.09 9.09
C ILE A 555 -18.68 24.35 9.71
N VAL A 556 -18.10 23.33 10.33
CA VAL A 556 -16.73 23.37 10.84
C VAL A 556 -15.87 22.46 9.99
N THR A 557 -14.63 22.86 9.72
CA THR A 557 -13.62 22.01 9.07
C THR A 557 -12.28 22.20 9.76
N LEU A 558 -11.85 21.18 10.52
CA LEU A 558 -10.49 21.09 11.04
C LEU A 558 -9.56 20.58 9.93
N SER A 559 -8.43 21.25 9.72
CA SER A 559 -7.40 20.80 8.80
C SER A 559 -6.79 19.48 9.28
N PRO A 560 -6.60 18.47 8.40
CA PRO A 560 -5.84 17.26 8.73
C PRO A 560 -4.33 17.54 8.81
N TYR A 561 -3.92 18.75 8.41
CA TYR A 561 -2.56 19.22 8.49
C TYR A 561 -2.33 20.12 9.70
N ILE A 562 -1.15 19.99 10.28
CA ILE A 562 -0.66 20.80 11.40
C ILE A 562 0.63 21.52 11.01
N PHE A 563 0.89 22.63 11.69
CA PHE A 563 2.18 23.31 11.67
C PHE A 563 2.87 23.10 13.02
N ILE A 564 4.18 22.86 13.00
CA ILE A 564 4.99 22.98 14.22
C ILE A 564 5.75 24.29 14.14
N VAL A 565 5.55 25.17 15.11
CA VAL A 565 6.33 26.40 15.24
C VAL A 565 7.67 26.02 15.85
N ASN A 566 8.68 25.88 15.01
CA ASN A 566 10.00 25.43 15.44
C ASN A 566 10.65 26.50 16.34
N THR A 567 11.04 26.11 17.55
CA THR A 567 11.87 26.90 18.45
C THR A 567 13.29 26.35 18.34
N THR A 568 13.96 26.53 17.20
CA THR A 568 15.38 26.16 17.13
C THR A 568 16.15 27.00 18.14
N ASN A 569 17.07 26.36 18.87
CA ASN A 569 17.93 26.95 19.90
C ASN A 569 18.89 28.06 19.40
N ASP A 570 18.77 28.50 18.16
CA ASP A 570 19.48 29.66 17.66
C ASP A 570 18.89 30.89 18.36
N SER A 571 19.62 31.37 19.38
CA SER A 571 19.28 32.46 20.29
C SER A 571 18.90 33.79 19.62
N GLU A 572 18.96 33.88 18.29
CA GLU A 572 18.63 35.06 17.49
C GLU A 572 17.33 34.90 16.67
N GLN A 573 16.77 33.69 16.54
CA GLN A 573 15.47 33.48 15.89
C GLN A 573 14.34 33.53 16.94
N ASN A 574 13.98 34.77 17.28
CA ASN A 574 12.90 35.15 18.18
C ASN A 574 11.63 34.28 18.07
N ASN A 575 11.09 33.95 19.25
CA ASN A 575 9.74 33.46 19.55
C ASN A 575 8.67 33.90 18.54
N LEU A 576 8.51 33.16 17.45
CA LEU A 576 7.35 33.30 16.58
C LEU A 576 6.11 32.89 17.39
N ASN A 577 5.33 33.89 17.83
CA ASN A 577 4.07 33.64 18.50
C ASN A 577 2.97 33.32 17.48
N LEU A 578 1.85 32.78 17.95
CA LEU A 578 0.72 32.41 17.10
C LEU A 578 0.19 33.58 16.25
N ASN A 579 0.24 34.81 16.78
CA ASN A 579 -0.20 36.01 16.06
C ASN A 579 0.66 36.33 14.83
N ASP A 580 1.97 36.10 14.89
CA ASP A 580 2.86 36.34 13.76
C ASP A 580 2.66 35.29 12.66
N LEU A 581 2.46 34.03 13.05
CA LEU A 581 2.05 32.96 12.12
C LEU A 581 0.67 33.27 11.50
N ALA A 582 -0.28 33.76 12.30
CA ALA A 582 -1.61 34.14 11.84
C ALA A 582 -1.56 35.25 10.78
N LYS A 583 -0.72 36.28 10.98
CA LYS A 583 -0.54 37.36 9.99
C LYS A 583 -0.08 36.80 8.65
N LEU A 584 0.81 35.81 8.65
CA LEU A 584 1.32 35.17 7.43
C LEU A 584 0.23 34.37 6.72
N ILE A 585 -0.39 33.43 7.44
CA ILE A 585 -1.41 32.53 6.88
C ILE A 585 -2.61 33.33 6.38
N PHE A 586 -3.08 34.31 7.15
CA PHE A 586 -4.26 35.12 6.82
C PHE A 586 -4.00 36.24 5.81
N ALA A 587 -2.74 36.57 5.48
CA ALA A 587 -2.42 37.52 4.42
C ALA A 587 -2.52 36.88 3.03
N GLY A 588 -2.24 35.58 2.92
CA GLY A 588 -2.34 34.83 1.65
C GLY A 588 -3.77 34.61 1.15
N SER A 589 -4.79 34.72 2.01
CA SER A 589 -6.18 34.37 1.66
C SER A 589 -6.97 35.50 0.97
N THR A 590 -6.44 36.72 0.89
CA THR A 590 -7.13 37.83 0.23
C THR A 590 -6.68 37.94 -1.23
N ASN A 591 -7.49 37.47 -2.18
CA ASN A 591 -7.27 37.65 -3.63
C ASN A 591 -7.24 39.11 -4.10
N ASN A 592 -7.34 40.07 -3.18
CA ASN A 592 -7.20 41.51 -3.41
C ASN A 592 -5.96 42.08 -2.70
N VAL A 593 -4.80 41.42 -2.80
CA VAL A 593 -3.53 42.12 -2.57
C VAL A 593 -3.32 43.09 -3.74
N LYS A 594 -4.00 44.25 -3.72
CA LYS A 594 -3.38 45.49 -4.19
C LYS A 594 -2.03 45.50 -3.51
N LYS A 595 -0.94 45.28 -4.29
CA LYS A 595 0.47 45.33 -3.88
C LYS A 595 0.62 46.01 -2.52
N PHE A 596 0.61 45.22 -1.44
CA PHE A 596 1.19 45.69 -0.20
C PHE A 596 2.63 46.04 -0.59
N ASN A 597 3.01 47.31 -0.49
CA ASN A 597 4.41 47.73 -0.58
C ASN A 597 5.13 47.17 0.64
N LEU A 598 5.35 45.84 0.63
CA LEU A 598 6.33 45.19 1.47
C LEU A 598 7.66 45.78 1.04
N THR A 599 8.19 46.68 1.87
CA THR A 599 9.52 47.26 1.65
C THR A 599 10.53 46.14 1.41
N LYS A 600 11.58 46.37 0.63
CA LYS A 600 12.67 45.40 0.39
C LYS A 600 13.20 44.77 1.69
N LYS A 601 13.10 45.48 2.83
CA LYS A 601 13.46 45.00 4.17
C LYS A 601 12.50 43.91 4.68
N ASN A 602 11.20 44.04 4.44
CA ASN A 602 10.21 43.01 4.76
C ASN A 602 10.35 41.79 3.85
N ILE A 603 10.61 41.97 2.54
CA ILE A 603 10.86 40.83 1.64
C ILE A 603 12.16 40.09 2.02
N LYS A 604 13.20 40.81 2.45
CA LYS A 604 14.44 40.20 2.98
C LYS A 604 14.22 39.53 4.33
N PHE A 605 13.39 40.11 5.21
CA PHE A 605 12.95 39.49 6.46
C PHE A 605 12.12 38.21 6.21
N PHE A 606 11.19 38.22 5.25
CA PHE A 606 10.39 37.05 4.85
C PHE A 606 11.15 36.01 4.05
N LYS A 607 12.21 36.39 3.30
CA LYS A 607 13.14 35.45 2.66
C LYS A 607 14.18 34.87 3.62
N ASN A 608 14.55 35.61 4.67
CA ASN A 608 15.47 35.15 5.72
C ASN A 608 14.75 34.40 6.85
N LEU A 609 13.44 34.62 7.02
CA LEU A 609 12.52 33.67 7.62
C LEU A 609 12.29 32.55 6.60
N THR A 610 13.34 31.79 6.28
CA THR A 610 13.18 30.44 5.77
C THR A 610 12.48 29.66 6.87
N PHE A 611 11.16 29.75 6.89
CA PHE A 611 10.31 29.01 7.81
C PHE A 611 10.64 27.54 7.62
N LYS A 612 11.33 26.95 8.59
CA LYS A 612 11.23 25.51 8.82
C LYS A 612 9.87 25.21 9.48
N SER A 613 8.77 25.72 8.91
CA SER A 613 7.43 25.27 9.29
C SER A 613 7.24 23.94 8.60
N HIS A 614 7.46 22.88 9.36
CA HIS A 614 7.20 21.55 8.85
C HIS A 614 5.69 21.34 8.84
N LEU A 615 5.17 20.98 7.67
CA LEU A 615 3.79 20.56 7.51
C LEU A 615 3.75 19.08 7.87
N PHE A 616 2.84 18.70 8.76
CA PHE A 616 2.60 17.29 9.05
C PHE A 616 1.16 16.95 8.73
N ILE A 617 0.97 15.75 8.19
CA ILE A 617 -0.34 15.19 7.90
C ILE A 617 -0.69 14.16 8.97
N PHE A 618 -1.95 14.20 9.42
CA PHE A 618 -2.49 13.19 10.30
C PHE A 618 -2.36 11.78 9.70
N SER A 619 -1.72 10.86 10.42
CA SER A 619 -1.31 9.55 9.89
C SER A 619 -1.86 8.35 10.66
N ASP A 620 -2.07 8.44 11.97
CA ASP A 620 -2.56 7.31 12.79
C ASP A 620 -3.18 7.75 14.14
N PHE A 621 -3.94 6.86 14.80
CA PHE A 621 -4.51 7.02 16.15
C PHE A 621 -4.21 5.80 17.03
N PHE A 622 -3.82 6.01 18.30
CA PHE A 622 -3.76 4.93 19.31
C PHE A 622 -4.88 4.93 20.32
N TYR A 623 -5.28 3.72 20.71
CA TYR A 623 -5.99 3.49 21.95
C TYR A 623 -5.42 2.23 22.60
N LYS A 624 -4.99 2.34 23.86
CA LYS A 624 -4.44 1.20 24.62
C LYS A 624 -5.56 0.19 24.89
N ASN A 625 -5.36 -1.07 24.54
CA ASN A 625 -6.16 -2.14 25.12
C ASN A 625 -5.55 -2.50 26.49
N LYS A 626 -6.13 -1.98 27.58
CA LYS A 626 -6.01 -2.66 28.88
C LYS A 626 -7.19 -3.61 29.02
N GLU A 627 -7.04 -4.80 28.44
CA GLU A 627 -7.75 -5.97 28.96
C GLU A 627 -6.71 -6.82 29.71
N LYS A 628 -6.81 -6.76 31.04
CA LYS A 628 -6.46 -7.88 31.91
C LYS A 628 -7.63 -8.12 32.83
#